data_AF-A0A966JBK2-F1
#
_entry.id   AF-A0A966JBK2-F1
#
_cell.length_a   1.000
_cell.length_b   1.000
_cell.length_c   1.000
_cell.angle_alpha   90.00
_cell.angle_beta   90.00
_cell.angle_gamma   90.00
#
_symmetry.space_group_name_H-M   'P 1'
#
loop_
_entity.id
_entity.type
_entity.pdbx_description
1 polymer ?
#
loop_
_entity_poly.entity_id
_entity_poly.type
_entity_poly.pdbx_seq_one_letter_code
_entity_poly.pdbx_strand_id
1 'polypeptide(L)'
;DVARVGINFELSGDLDQLVYFGTGPFETMPDRAIGKVHRWSSSVADQYVPYIKPQENGGHVGVRWFSISNRTNHGLYFQLDNPRMVTVTPMRSTDLADATHDVFVNKSGNTVVTIDAAHRGVGTASCGPDTLDKYRIKPGVYKWSWTALSF
;
A
#
# COMPACT_ATOMS: atom_id res chain seq x y z
N ASP A 1 -6.58 15.28 -11.51
CA ASP A 1 -6.54 13.81 -11.72
C ASP A 1 -7.08 13.11 -10.48
N VAL A 2 -7.06 11.78 -10.41
CA VAL A 2 -7.45 11.01 -9.23
C VAL A 2 -6.22 10.55 -8.45
N ALA A 3 -6.38 10.26 -7.15
CA ALA A 3 -5.26 9.82 -6.30
C ALA A 3 -4.79 8.40 -6.65
N ARG A 4 -5.74 7.49 -6.93
CA ARG A 4 -5.48 6.09 -7.31
C ARG A 4 -6.65 5.49 -8.08
N VAL A 5 -6.38 4.38 -8.76
CA VAL A 5 -7.36 3.48 -9.35
C VAL A 5 -6.97 2.06 -8.94
N GLY A 6 -7.82 1.39 -8.20
CA GLY A 6 -7.50 0.10 -7.58
C GLY A 6 -8.66 -0.50 -6.83
N ILE A 7 -8.34 -1.48 -5.99
CA ILE A 7 -9.27 -2.11 -5.07
C ILE A 7 -8.75 -2.00 -3.63
N ASN A 8 -9.65 -1.70 -2.70
CA ASN A 8 -9.41 -1.73 -1.27
C ASN A 8 -10.36 -2.74 -0.63
N PHE A 9 -9.84 -3.57 0.26
CA PHE A 9 -10.61 -4.56 1.02
C PHE A 9 -9.93 -4.86 2.35
N GLU A 10 -10.66 -5.51 3.26
CA GLU A 10 -10.17 -5.85 4.60
C GLU A 10 -10.15 -7.36 4.80
N LEU A 11 -9.14 -7.82 5.52
CA LEU A 11 -8.98 -9.20 6.00
C LEU A 11 -9.05 -9.22 7.53
N SER A 12 -9.25 -10.40 8.12
CA SER A 12 -9.16 -10.56 9.58
C SER A 12 -7.83 -9.99 10.10
N GLY A 13 -7.89 -9.25 11.20
CA GLY A 13 -6.70 -8.72 11.88
C GLY A 13 -5.74 -9.81 12.38
N ASP A 14 -6.18 -11.07 12.47
CA ASP A 14 -5.31 -12.22 12.78
C ASP A 14 -4.29 -12.52 11.67
N LEU A 15 -4.57 -12.07 10.43
CA LEU A 15 -3.65 -12.18 9.31
C LEU A 15 -2.69 -10.97 9.34
N ASP A 16 -1.70 -11.03 10.23
CA ASP A 16 -0.82 -9.92 10.60
C ASP A 16 0.63 -10.04 10.07
N GLN A 17 0.96 -11.12 9.34
CA GLN A 17 2.28 -11.35 8.75
C GLN A 17 2.27 -11.03 7.26
N LEU A 18 3.09 -10.07 6.83
CA LEU A 18 3.24 -9.69 5.43
C LEU A 18 4.57 -10.23 4.88
N VAL A 19 4.49 -10.89 3.72
CA VAL A 19 5.65 -11.15 2.87
C VAL A 19 5.34 -10.65 1.47
N TYR A 20 6.26 -9.94 0.83
CA TYR A 20 6.07 -9.48 -0.55
C TYR A 20 7.36 -9.53 -1.35
N PHE A 21 7.23 -9.64 -2.67
CA PHE A 21 8.34 -9.49 -3.62
C PHE A 21 8.16 -8.22 -4.45
N GLY A 22 8.97 -7.21 -4.14
CA GLY A 22 8.81 -5.86 -4.70
C GLY A 22 9.92 -4.92 -4.25
N THR A 23 9.75 -3.64 -4.53
CA THR A 23 10.68 -2.59 -4.10
C THR A 23 10.53 -2.35 -2.60
N GLY A 24 11.65 -2.24 -1.88
CA GLY A 24 11.67 -2.00 -0.43
C GLY A 24 13.09 -1.79 0.10
N PRO A 25 13.31 -1.86 1.43
CA PRO A 25 12.33 -2.28 2.45
C PRO A 25 11.37 -1.16 2.91
N PHE A 26 11.72 0.10 2.65
CA PHE A 26 10.95 1.26 3.09
C PHE A 26 9.86 1.62 2.07
N GLU A 27 8.85 2.37 2.51
CA GLU A 27 7.75 2.81 1.65
C GLU A 27 8.23 3.56 0.40
N THR A 28 7.57 3.29 -0.72
CA THR A 28 7.89 3.88 -2.03
C THR A 28 6.62 4.38 -2.71
N MET A 29 6.81 5.37 -3.59
CA MET A 29 5.76 5.97 -4.41
C MET A 29 6.22 6.01 -5.88
N PRO A 30 5.32 6.15 -6.86
CA PRO A 30 5.69 6.14 -8.28
C PRO A 30 6.82 7.11 -8.66
N ASP A 31 6.87 8.27 -8.02
CA ASP A 31 7.88 9.31 -8.19
C ASP A 31 8.99 9.30 -7.12
N ARG A 32 8.91 8.37 -6.17
CA ARG A 32 9.89 8.13 -5.09
C ARG A 32 10.09 6.62 -4.89
N ALA A 33 10.70 5.99 -5.90
CA ALA A 33 10.78 4.53 -6.03
C ALA A 33 12.21 3.96 -5.95
N ILE A 34 13.18 4.74 -5.48
CA ILE A 34 14.57 4.25 -5.35
C ILE A 34 14.62 3.24 -4.21
N GLY A 35 14.77 1.96 -4.54
CA GLY A 35 14.82 0.87 -3.57
C GLY A 35 15.26 -0.45 -4.21
N LYS A 36 15.58 -1.44 -3.39
CA LYS A 36 16.00 -2.77 -3.87
C LYS A 36 14.75 -3.62 -4.11
N VAL A 37 14.74 -4.33 -5.24
CA VAL A 37 13.76 -5.41 -5.47
C VAL A 37 14.23 -6.66 -4.74
N HIS A 38 13.46 -7.12 -3.75
CA HIS A 38 13.77 -8.32 -2.97
C HIS A 38 12.50 -8.93 -2.37
N ARG A 39 12.65 -10.11 -1.75
CA ARG A 39 11.63 -10.69 -0.88
C ARG A 39 11.75 -10.05 0.50
N TRP A 40 10.72 -9.32 0.91
CA TRP A 40 10.65 -8.62 2.19
C TRP A 40 9.63 -9.31 3.10
N SER A 41 9.86 -9.23 4.41
CA SER A 41 8.99 -9.79 5.44
C SER A 41 8.85 -8.80 6.57
N SER A 42 7.64 -8.59 7.06
CA SER A 42 7.33 -7.71 8.18
C SER A 42 6.02 -8.13 8.85
N SER A 43 5.69 -7.55 10.01
CA SER A 43 4.28 -7.52 10.40
C SER A 43 3.53 -6.47 9.58
N VAL A 44 2.19 -6.57 9.54
CA VAL A 44 1.32 -5.52 8.99
C VAL A 44 1.46 -4.22 9.80
N ALA A 45 1.66 -4.33 11.12
CA ALA A 45 1.86 -3.16 11.98
C ALA A 45 3.15 -2.39 11.61
N ASP A 46 4.22 -3.07 11.23
CA ASP A 46 5.49 -2.45 10.86
C ASP A 46 5.44 -1.70 9.52
N GLN A 47 4.35 -1.82 8.76
CA GLN A 47 4.15 -1.07 7.52
C GLN A 47 3.63 0.35 7.77
N TYR A 48 3.12 0.64 8.97
CA TYR A 48 2.63 1.96 9.31
C TYR A 48 3.78 2.95 9.52
N VAL A 49 3.72 4.11 8.87
CA VAL A 49 4.66 5.22 9.10
C VAL A 49 3.94 6.35 9.85
N PRO A 50 4.33 6.66 11.10
CA PRO A 50 3.65 7.63 11.96
C PRO A 50 4.04 9.08 11.59
N TYR A 51 3.56 9.55 10.44
CA TYR A 51 3.68 10.96 10.06
C TYR A 51 2.92 11.84 11.06
N ILE A 52 3.51 12.99 11.47
CA ILE A 52 2.93 13.90 12.48
C ILE A 52 1.48 14.23 12.16
N LYS A 53 1.22 14.66 10.92
CA LYS A 53 -0.13 14.73 10.34
C LYS A 53 -0.37 13.41 9.59
N PRO A 54 -1.34 12.59 10.02
CA PRO A 54 -1.66 11.33 9.36
C PRO A 54 -2.00 11.54 7.88
N GLN A 55 -1.47 10.66 7.05
CA GLN A 55 -1.56 10.72 5.59
C GLN A 55 -1.25 9.34 4.98
N GLU A 56 -1.43 9.17 3.67
CA GLU A 56 -1.07 7.93 2.97
C GLU A 56 0.39 7.53 3.27
N ASN A 57 0.58 6.25 3.62
CA ASN A 57 1.89 5.70 3.98
C ASN A 57 1.93 4.18 3.77
N GLY A 58 3.13 3.61 3.87
CA GLY A 58 3.34 2.15 3.93
C GLY A 58 3.20 1.41 2.60
N GLY A 59 2.99 2.13 1.50
CA GLY A 59 2.86 1.54 0.18
C GLY A 59 4.19 1.15 -0.46
N HIS A 60 4.15 0.11 -1.30
CA HIS A 60 5.30 -0.40 -2.05
C HIS A 60 4.99 -0.48 -3.54
N VAL A 61 5.83 0.14 -4.37
CA VAL A 61 5.71 0.04 -5.83
C VAL A 61 6.35 -1.25 -6.36
N GLY A 62 5.89 -1.69 -7.52
CA GLY A 62 6.51 -2.81 -8.23
C GLY A 62 6.38 -4.15 -7.52
N VAL A 63 5.37 -4.30 -6.66
CA VAL A 63 5.05 -5.57 -6.00
C VAL A 63 4.51 -6.54 -7.04
N ARG A 64 5.10 -7.73 -7.11
CA ARG A 64 4.76 -8.78 -8.09
C ARG A 64 3.84 -9.83 -7.49
N TRP A 65 4.05 -10.11 -6.21
CA TRP A 65 3.19 -10.94 -5.39
C TRP A 65 3.37 -10.53 -3.93
N PHE A 66 2.36 -10.83 -3.13
CA PHE A 66 2.43 -10.72 -1.68
C PHE A 66 1.58 -11.81 -1.02
N SER A 67 1.90 -12.14 0.22
CA SER A 67 1.11 -13.04 1.05
C SER A 67 0.87 -12.42 2.41
N ILE A 68 -0.32 -12.67 2.95
CA ILE A 68 -0.71 -12.24 4.29
C ILE A 68 -1.14 -13.49 5.05
N SER A 69 -0.49 -13.78 6.18
CA SER A 69 -0.78 -14.96 6.99
C SER A 69 -0.87 -14.61 8.47
N ASN A 70 -1.39 -15.55 9.26
CA ASN A 70 -1.26 -15.52 10.70
C ASN A 70 0.08 -16.15 11.14
N ARG A 71 0.29 -16.23 12.46
CA ARG A 71 1.48 -16.86 13.08
C ARG A 71 1.53 -18.39 12.97
N THR A 72 0.46 -19.05 12.54
CA THR A 72 0.42 -20.49 12.28
C THR A 72 0.55 -20.82 10.79
N ASN A 73 0.98 -19.85 9.97
CA ASN A 73 1.17 -19.98 8.51
C ASN A 73 -0.10 -20.31 7.71
N HIS A 74 -1.30 -19.97 8.21
CA HIS A 74 -2.51 -19.97 7.39
C HIS A 74 -2.75 -18.57 6.84
N GLY A 75 -3.10 -18.44 5.57
CA GLY A 75 -3.19 -17.14 4.92
C GLY A 75 -3.65 -17.14 3.48
N LEU A 76 -3.41 -16.00 2.83
CA LEU A 76 -3.73 -15.75 1.44
C LEU A 76 -2.47 -15.31 0.69
N TYR A 77 -2.25 -15.90 -0.47
CA TYR A 77 -1.23 -15.49 -1.44
C TYR A 77 -1.91 -14.80 -2.62
N PHE A 78 -1.39 -13.64 -3.00
CA PHE A 78 -1.88 -12.83 -4.10
C PHE A 78 -0.83 -12.75 -5.20
N GLN A 79 -1.14 -13.34 -6.36
CA GLN A 79 -0.38 -13.16 -7.60
C GLN A 79 -0.95 -11.97 -8.37
N LEU A 80 -0.12 -10.99 -8.69
CA LEU A 80 -0.52 -9.84 -9.49
C LEU A 80 -0.22 -10.08 -10.97
N ASP A 81 -1.07 -9.54 -11.86
CA ASP A 81 -0.92 -9.64 -13.31
C ASP A 81 0.31 -8.89 -13.85
N ASN A 82 0.68 -7.79 -13.20
CA ASN A 82 1.86 -6.97 -13.45
C ASN A 82 2.38 -6.44 -12.10
N PRO A 83 3.63 -5.93 -12.04
CA PRO A 83 4.07 -5.20 -10.85
C PRO A 83 3.13 -4.03 -10.53
N ARG A 84 2.50 -4.03 -9.34
CA ARG A 84 1.53 -3.00 -8.89
C ARG A 84 2.03 -2.23 -7.68
N MET A 85 1.29 -1.20 -7.31
CA MET A 85 1.41 -0.54 -6.01
C MET A 85 0.54 -1.30 -5.01
N VAL A 86 1.11 -1.68 -3.87
CA VAL A 86 0.40 -2.41 -2.82
C VAL A 86 0.66 -1.75 -1.48
N THR A 87 -0.41 -1.51 -0.72
CA THR A 87 -0.35 -1.06 0.68
C THR A 87 -1.07 -2.11 1.54
N VAL A 88 -0.41 -2.56 2.60
CA VAL A 88 -1.00 -3.45 3.61
C VAL A 88 -0.73 -2.83 4.98
N THR A 89 -1.78 -2.45 5.69
CA THR A 89 -1.68 -1.57 6.87
C THR A 89 -2.79 -1.87 7.89
N PRO A 90 -2.60 -1.56 9.19
CA PRO A 90 -3.68 -1.67 10.17
C PRO A 90 -4.68 -0.49 10.11
N MET A 91 -4.44 0.52 9.27
CA MET A 91 -5.21 1.78 9.25
C MET A 91 -6.13 1.87 8.02
N ARG A 92 -7.36 2.38 8.19
CA ARG A 92 -8.17 2.79 7.04
C ARG A 92 -7.72 4.16 6.55
N SER A 93 -7.76 4.39 5.25
CA SER A 93 -7.42 5.69 4.67
C SER A 93 -8.36 6.82 5.14
N THR A 94 -9.62 6.50 5.48
CA THR A 94 -10.56 7.46 6.07
C THR A 94 -10.13 7.89 7.47
N ASP A 95 -9.73 6.94 8.30
CA ASP A 95 -9.29 7.21 9.68
C ASP A 95 -8.01 8.07 9.69
N LEU A 96 -7.12 7.84 8.72
CA LEU A 96 -5.95 8.70 8.50
C LEU A 96 -6.34 10.11 8.01
N ALA A 97 -7.31 10.21 7.11
CA ALA A 97 -7.72 11.51 6.57
C ALA A 97 -8.43 12.40 7.61
N ASP A 98 -9.18 11.79 8.53
CA ASP A 98 -9.95 12.48 9.56
C ASP A 98 -9.09 12.92 10.76
N ALA A 99 -7.95 12.26 11.00
CA ALA A 99 -7.07 12.55 12.12
C ALA A 99 -6.18 13.77 11.86
N THR A 100 -6.02 14.62 12.87
CA THR A 100 -5.13 15.80 12.80
C THR A 100 -3.71 15.51 13.26
N HIS A 101 -3.54 14.52 14.14
CA HIS A 101 -2.27 14.09 14.71
C HIS A 101 -2.24 12.57 14.87
N ASP A 102 -1.06 11.97 14.72
CA ASP A 102 -0.83 10.52 14.81
C ASP A 102 -1.44 9.88 16.08
N VAL A 103 -1.35 10.55 17.23
CA VAL A 103 -1.88 10.06 18.51
C VAL A 103 -3.41 9.85 18.52
N PHE A 104 -4.13 10.42 17.55
CA PHE A 104 -5.58 10.27 17.41
C PHE A 104 -5.98 9.18 16.41
N VAL A 105 -5.02 8.55 15.72
CA VAL A 105 -5.29 7.49 14.74
C VAL A 105 -5.60 6.20 15.48
N ASN A 106 -6.76 5.63 15.21
CA ASN A 106 -7.15 4.33 15.73
C ASN A 106 -6.91 3.24 14.68
N LYS A 107 -6.37 2.10 15.12
CA LYS A 107 -6.28 0.91 14.26
C LYS A 107 -7.68 0.44 13.91
N SER A 108 -7.85 -0.04 12.69
CA SER A 108 -9.14 -0.55 12.19
C SER A 108 -9.61 -1.84 12.88
N GLY A 109 -8.69 -2.56 13.52
CA GLY A 109 -8.88 -3.93 14.02
C GLY A 109 -8.67 -5.01 12.95
N ASN A 110 -8.50 -4.63 11.68
CA ASN A 110 -8.36 -5.50 10.53
C ASN A 110 -7.01 -5.27 9.82
N THR A 111 -6.66 -6.19 8.91
CA THR A 111 -5.60 -5.98 7.93
C THR A 111 -6.21 -5.35 6.69
N VAL A 112 -5.93 -4.06 6.46
CA VAL A 112 -6.44 -3.30 5.32
C VAL A 112 -5.48 -3.46 4.14
N VAL A 113 -6.00 -3.92 3.01
CA VAL A 113 -5.24 -4.20 1.79
C VAL A 113 -5.71 -3.28 0.67
N THR A 114 -4.76 -2.62 0.01
CA THR A 114 -5.01 -1.86 -1.21
C THR A 114 -4.11 -2.36 -2.33
N ILE A 115 -4.68 -2.69 -3.48
CA ILE A 115 -3.97 -3.08 -4.70
C ILE A 115 -4.33 -2.07 -5.79
N ASP A 116 -3.36 -1.24 -6.16
CA ASP A 116 -3.56 -0.15 -7.10
C ASP A 116 -3.03 -0.49 -8.49
N ALA A 117 -3.94 -0.44 -9.48
CA ALA A 117 -3.59 -0.53 -10.89
C ALA A 117 -2.84 0.72 -11.37
N ALA A 118 -3.18 1.88 -10.79
CA ALA A 118 -2.47 3.14 -10.97
C ALA A 118 -2.50 3.93 -9.65
N HIS A 119 -1.35 4.48 -9.27
CA HIS A 119 -1.21 5.37 -8.12
C HIS A 119 -0.54 6.66 -8.58
N ARG A 120 -0.98 7.80 -8.06
CA ARG A 120 -0.40 9.10 -8.36
C ARG A 120 0.93 9.27 -7.63
N GLY A 121 1.87 10.01 -8.20
CA GLY A 121 3.06 10.46 -7.46
C GLY A 121 2.72 11.48 -6.37
N VAL A 122 3.62 11.64 -5.39
CA VAL A 122 3.43 12.54 -4.25
C VAL A 122 3.79 14.00 -4.58
N GLY A 123 4.81 14.23 -5.42
CA GLY A 123 5.36 15.57 -5.65
C GLY A 123 5.91 16.23 -4.38
N THR A 124 6.03 17.55 -4.39
CA THR A 124 6.50 18.37 -3.25
C THR A 124 5.66 19.64 -3.06
N ALA A 125 4.37 19.59 -3.43
CA ALA A 125 3.48 20.75 -3.49
C ALA A 125 3.20 21.46 -2.16
N SER A 126 3.67 20.93 -1.02
CA SER A 126 3.67 21.66 0.24
C SER A 126 4.53 22.93 0.16
N CYS A 127 5.65 22.87 -0.55
CA CYS A 127 6.51 24.00 -0.89
C CYS A 127 7.39 23.60 -2.08
N GLY A 128 6.83 23.64 -3.29
CA GLY A 128 7.50 23.13 -4.48
C GLY A 128 6.54 22.72 -5.59
N PRO A 129 7.04 22.04 -6.63
CA PRO A 129 6.19 21.56 -7.71
C PRO A 129 5.25 20.44 -7.25
N ASP A 130 4.12 20.35 -7.94
CA ASP A 130 3.28 19.15 -7.91
C ASP A 130 4.03 17.95 -8.55
N THR A 131 3.47 16.76 -8.44
CA THR A 131 4.03 15.58 -9.11
C THR A 131 4.12 15.82 -10.63
N LEU A 132 5.20 15.32 -11.24
CA LEU A 132 5.44 15.48 -12.66
C LEU A 132 4.34 14.81 -13.48
N ASP A 133 4.03 15.32 -14.66
CA ASP A 133 2.93 14.81 -15.51
C ASP A 133 3.00 13.32 -15.80
N LYS A 134 4.21 12.74 -15.85
CA LYS A 134 4.42 11.28 -16.06
C LYS A 134 3.96 10.42 -14.88
N TYR A 135 3.71 11.00 -13.71
CA TYR A 135 3.24 10.33 -12.49
C TYR A 135 1.79 10.72 -12.12
N ARG A 136 1.11 11.48 -12.98
CA ARG A 136 -0.32 11.78 -12.85
C ARG A 136 -1.17 10.67 -13.46
N ILE A 137 -2.36 10.45 -12.91
CA ILE A 137 -3.31 9.46 -13.43
C ILE A 137 -4.21 10.10 -14.49
N LYS A 138 -4.09 9.68 -15.75
CA LYS A 138 -4.88 10.23 -16.85
C LYS A 138 -6.31 9.66 -16.85
N PRO A 139 -7.32 10.39 -17.36
CA PRO A 139 -8.64 9.80 -17.62
C PRO A 139 -8.53 8.60 -18.57
N GLY A 140 -9.34 7.56 -18.35
CA GLY A 140 -9.35 6.39 -19.21
C GLY A 140 -9.85 5.12 -18.51
N VAL A 141 -9.80 4.01 -19.24
CA VAL A 141 -10.15 2.68 -18.72
C VAL A 141 -8.90 2.01 -18.19
N TYR A 142 -8.91 1.66 -16.91
CA TYR A 142 -7.87 0.88 -16.25
C TYR A 142 -8.33 -0.56 -16.11
N LYS A 143 -7.45 -1.50 -16.45
CA LYS A 143 -7.69 -2.94 -16.30
C LYS A 143 -6.58 -3.55 -15.47
N TRP A 144 -6.96 -4.37 -14.51
CA TRP A 144 -6.05 -5.16 -13.70
C TRP A 144 -6.73 -6.45 -13.29
N SER A 145 -5.93 -7.46 -13.03
CA SER A 145 -6.38 -8.71 -12.40
C SER A 145 -5.34 -9.20 -11.40
N TRP A 146 -5.80 -10.06 -10.50
CA TRP A 146 -4.96 -10.78 -9.55
C TRP A 146 -5.64 -12.09 -9.21
N THR A 147 -4.85 -13.05 -8.75
CA THR A 147 -5.33 -14.35 -8.29
C THR A 147 -5.01 -14.48 -6.80
N ALA A 148 -6.00 -14.90 -6.01
CA ALA A 148 -5.81 -15.23 -4.61
C ALA A 148 -5.87 -16.75 -4.39
N LEU A 149 -4.94 -17.28 -3.59
CA LEU A 149 -4.89 -18.68 -3.18
C LEU A 149 -4.80 -18.73 -1.66
N SER A 150 -5.63 -19.55 -1.01
CA SER A 150 -5.46 -19.85 0.41
C SER A 150 -4.37 -20.87 0.62
N PHE A 151 -3.65 -20.76 1.74
CA PHE A 151 -2.68 -21.74 2.22
C PHE A 151 -2.76 -21.88 3.74
#